data_AF-F0T675-F1
#
_entry.id   AF-F0T675-F1
#
_cell.length_a   1.000
_cell.length_b   1.000
_cell.length_c   1.000
_cell.angle_alpha   90.00
_cell.angle_beta   90.00
_cell.angle_gamma   90.00
#
_symmetry.space_group_name_H-M   'P 1'
#
loop_
_entity.id
_entity.type
_entity.pdbx_description
1 polymer ?
#
loop_
_entity_poly.entity_id
_entity_poly.type
_entity_poly.pdbx_seq_one_letter_code
_entity_poly.pdbx_strand_id
1 'polypeptide(L)'
;MMLSAISMVMVPVAFATSVGAKDVVVNNQYVQATAICSCGSYEYDHYITGTFLNYCPQCHSYGTLEFNPKGTPEGEWTCSKCNSDYCAADGKEKIDGSKYCLTQYNVTTTNTHNSTQNNTTQNQTLIQSEAMLKTFHQTILEQLALLNGKAFYEW
;
A
#
# COMPACT_ATOMS: atom_id res chain seq x y z
N MET A 1 40.47 43.26 31.13
CA MET A 1 39.43 42.21 31.22
C MET A 1 38.18 42.77 30.55
N MET A 2 37.93 42.44 29.28
CA MET A 2 36.65 42.73 28.63
C MET A 2 36.07 41.40 28.17
N LEU A 3 35.12 40.90 28.95
CA LEU A 3 34.29 39.75 28.58
C LEU A 3 33.26 40.26 27.57
N SER A 4 33.47 39.96 26.29
CA SER A 4 32.51 40.18 25.22
C SER A 4 31.36 39.17 25.39
N ALA A 5 30.18 39.65 25.80
CA ALA A 5 28.98 38.85 25.89
C ALA A 5 28.50 38.50 24.46
N ILE A 6 28.67 37.24 24.06
CA ILE A 6 28.05 36.69 22.85
C ILE A 6 26.56 36.55 23.14
N SER A 7 25.76 37.48 22.62
CA SER A 7 24.31 37.38 22.64
C SER A 7 23.89 36.35 21.58
N MET A 8 23.69 35.09 22.00
CA MET A 8 23.04 34.09 21.18
C MET A 8 21.56 34.46 21.09
N VAL A 9 21.18 35.09 19.98
CA VAL A 9 19.79 35.27 19.61
C VAL A 9 19.22 33.88 19.34
N MET A 10 18.44 33.37 20.29
CA MET A 10 17.61 32.19 20.10
C MET A 10 16.51 32.57 19.12
N VAL A 11 16.72 32.29 17.84
CA VAL A 11 15.65 32.38 16.83
C VAL A 11 14.63 31.30 17.19
N PRO A 12 13.34 31.61 17.36
CA PRO A 12 12.34 30.59 17.50
C PRO A 12 12.34 29.76 16.21
N VAL A 13 12.81 28.52 16.31
CA VAL A 13 12.56 27.50 15.29
C VAL A 13 11.04 27.32 15.27
N ALA A 14 10.40 27.92 14.27
CA ALA A 14 9.02 27.57 13.97
C ALA A 14 9.02 26.07 13.69
N PHE A 15 8.44 25.29 14.60
CA PHE A 15 8.11 23.90 14.32
C PHE A 15 7.12 23.93 13.16
N ALA A 16 7.61 23.68 11.95
CA ALA A 16 6.74 23.30 10.86
C ALA A 16 5.96 22.10 11.39
N THR A 17 4.66 22.27 11.62
CA THR A 17 3.75 21.13 11.75
C THR A 17 4.01 20.31 10.49
N SER A 18 4.63 19.14 10.65
CA SER A 18 4.90 18.26 9.52
C SER A 18 3.55 17.88 8.95
N VAL A 19 3.12 18.61 7.92
CA VAL A 19 2.06 18.16 7.02
C VAL A 19 2.64 16.90 6.41
N GLY A 20 2.05 15.78 6.78
CA GLY A 20 2.61 14.47 6.47
C GLY A 20 1.49 13.46 6.49
N ALA A 21 1.42 12.67 5.43
CA ALA A 21 0.53 11.54 5.41
C ALA A 21 0.85 10.56 6.55
N LYS A 22 -0.18 9.84 6.99
CA LYS A 22 -0.11 8.84 8.06
C LYS A 22 -0.84 7.57 7.63
N ASP A 23 -0.77 6.52 8.46
CA ASP A 23 -1.45 5.23 8.22
C ASP A 23 -1.13 4.58 6.86
N VAL A 24 0.14 4.69 6.44
CA VAL A 24 0.61 4.20 5.15
C VAL A 24 0.69 2.67 5.16
N VAL A 25 0.01 2.04 4.21
CA VAL A 25 0.06 0.60 3.94
C VAL A 25 0.39 0.38 2.47
N VAL A 26 1.36 -0.49 2.19
CA VAL A 26 1.70 -0.93 0.84
C VAL A 26 1.80 -2.45 0.84
N ASN A 27 0.99 -3.11 0.01
CA ASN A 27 1.10 -4.54 -0.26
C ASN A 27 0.74 -4.82 -1.72
N ASN A 28 0.83 -6.09 -2.15
CA ASN A 28 0.62 -6.44 -3.56
C ASN A 28 -0.82 -6.25 -4.05
N GLN A 29 -1.82 -6.15 -3.16
CA GLN A 29 -3.23 -6.01 -3.52
C GLN A 29 -3.66 -4.54 -3.50
N TYR A 30 -3.30 -3.81 -2.45
CA TYR A 30 -3.74 -2.44 -2.24
C TYR A 30 -2.67 -1.57 -1.60
N VAL A 31 -2.85 -0.26 -1.78
CA VAL A 31 -2.14 0.80 -1.08
C VAL A 31 -3.14 1.66 -0.32
N GLN A 32 -2.73 2.18 0.83
CA GLN A 32 -3.57 3.04 1.67
C GLN A 32 -2.73 4.11 2.34
N ALA A 33 -3.26 5.33 2.43
CA ALA A 33 -2.68 6.40 3.23
C ALA A 33 -3.76 7.39 3.64
N THR A 34 -3.61 7.97 4.82
CA THR A 34 -4.38 9.12 5.28
C THR A 34 -3.58 10.38 4.96
N ALA A 35 -4.01 11.13 3.96
CA ALA A 35 -3.28 12.26 3.37
C ALA A 35 -4.20 13.45 3.10
N ILE A 36 -3.61 14.62 2.87
CA ILE A 36 -4.34 15.81 2.41
C ILE A 36 -4.42 15.77 0.89
N CYS A 37 -5.54 16.22 0.30
CA CYS A 37 -5.63 16.26 -1.15
C CYS A 37 -4.72 17.33 -1.73
N SER A 38 -3.76 16.93 -2.55
CA SER A 38 -2.89 17.82 -3.34
C SER A 38 -3.52 18.24 -4.67
N CYS A 39 -4.76 17.81 -4.91
CA CYS A 39 -5.51 18.01 -6.14
C CYS A 39 -6.18 19.40 -6.27
N GLY A 40 -6.11 20.23 -5.22
CA GLY A 40 -6.79 21.54 -5.15
C GLY A 40 -8.30 21.48 -4.89
N SER A 41 -8.88 20.29 -4.69
CA SER A 41 -10.33 20.08 -4.53
C SER A 41 -10.85 20.26 -3.10
N TYR A 42 -9.97 20.29 -2.10
CA TYR A 42 -10.34 20.29 -0.67
C TYR A 42 -9.49 21.29 0.12
N GLU A 43 -10.01 21.77 1.25
CA GLU A 43 -9.27 22.64 2.18
C GLU A 43 -8.06 21.90 2.78
N TYR A 44 -6.97 22.63 3.03
CA TYR A 44 -5.66 22.10 3.47
C TYR A 44 -5.66 21.41 4.85
N ASP A 45 -6.79 21.39 5.55
CA ASP A 45 -7.00 20.78 6.86
C ASP A 45 -7.74 19.44 6.81
N HIS A 46 -8.18 18.99 5.63
CA HIS A 46 -8.96 17.77 5.48
C HIS A 46 -8.08 16.56 5.10
N TYR A 47 -7.78 15.71 6.10
CA TYR A 47 -7.15 14.41 5.89
C TYR A 47 -8.19 13.37 5.44
N ILE A 48 -7.89 12.67 4.34
CA ILE A 48 -8.72 11.63 3.76
C ILE A 48 -7.90 10.35 3.68
N THR A 49 -8.49 9.23 4.12
CA THR A 49 -7.90 7.90 3.91
C THR A 49 -8.30 7.40 2.53
N GLY A 50 -7.34 7.40 1.61
CA GLY A 50 -7.50 6.80 0.29
C GLY A 50 -6.99 5.35 0.31
N THR A 51 -7.84 4.41 -0.11
CA THR A 51 -7.47 3.00 -0.27
C THR A 51 -7.70 2.57 -1.71
N PHE A 52 -6.64 2.14 -2.38
CA PHE A 52 -6.62 1.90 -3.83
C PHE A 52 -5.98 0.57 -4.17
N LEU A 53 -6.35 -0.02 -5.31
CA LEU A 53 -5.61 -1.16 -5.86
C LEU A 53 -4.15 -0.77 -6.06
N ASN A 54 -3.22 -1.66 -5.74
CA ASN A 54 -1.81 -1.47 -6.08
C ASN A 54 -1.62 -1.72 -7.59
N TYR A 55 -2.12 -0.80 -8.40
CA TYR A 55 -2.17 -0.86 -9.85
C TYR A 55 -2.00 0.54 -10.44
N CYS A 56 -1.03 0.70 -11.34
CA CYS A 56 -0.85 1.93 -12.08
C CYS A 56 -1.68 1.91 -13.38
N PRO A 57 -2.66 2.81 -13.54
CA PRO A 57 -3.48 2.88 -14.75
C PRO A 57 -2.73 3.41 -15.98
N GLN A 58 -1.62 4.12 -15.80
CA GLN A 58 -0.82 4.67 -16.91
C GLN A 58 -0.03 3.57 -17.64
N CYS A 59 0.65 2.69 -16.90
CA CYS A 59 1.49 1.63 -17.47
C CYS A 59 0.94 0.22 -17.26
N HIS A 60 -0.32 0.11 -16.81
CA HIS A 60 -1.06 -1.14 -16.62
C HIS A 60 -0.31 -2.20 -15.79
N SER A 61 0.38 -1.77 -14.72
CA SER A 61 1.24 -2.65 -13.92
C SER A 61 0.76 -2.71 -12.47
N TYR A 62 0.69 -3.93 -11.93
CA TYR A 62 0.35 -4.19 -10.53
C TYR A 62 1.59 -4.20 -9.64
N GLY A 63 1.43 -3.89 -8.35
CA GLY A 63 2.50 -3.97 -7.36
C GLY A 63 3.56 -2.87 -7.49
N THR A 64 3.28 -1.79 -8.22
CA THR A 64 4.27 -0.75 -8.56
C THR A 64 4.09 0.56 -7.80
N LEU A 65 3.05 0.72 -6.99
CA LEU A 65 2.82 1.98 -6.27
C LEU A 65 3.68 2.03 -5.02
N GLU A 66 4.53 3.06 -4.94
CA GLU A 66 5.39 3.38 -3.81
C GLU A 66 4.90 4.66 -3.14
N PHE A 67 5.07 4.74 -1.81
CA PHE A 67 4.61 5.91 -1.08
C PHE A 67 5.67 7.02 -1.06
N ASN A 68 5.32 8.16 -1.64
CA ASN A 68 5.98 9.45 -1.53
C ASN A 68 7.53 9.44 -1.68
N PRO A 69 8.11 8.80 -2.70
CA PRO A 69 9.56 8.76 -2.89
C PRO A 69 10.19 10.16 -3.10
N LYS A 70 9.38 11.15 -3.50
CA LYS A 70 9.82 12.54 -3.73
C LYS A 70 9.71 13.43 -2.49
N GLY A 71 9.13 12.93 -1.39
CA GLY A 71 9.03 13.68 -0.14
C GLY A 71 8.08 14.89 -0.19
N THR A 72 6.99 14.78 -0.95
CA THR A 72 5.96 15.84 -0.98
C THR A 72 5.27 15.96 0.39
N PRO A 73 4.95 17.19 0.86
CA PRO A 73 4.32 17.37 2.17
C PRO A 73 2.96 16.67 2.31
N GLU A 74 2.13 16.72 1.26
CA GLU A 74 0.79 16.10 1.32
C GLU A 74 0.86 14.56 1.27
N GLY A 75 1.93 14.01 0.67
CA GLY A 75 2.05 12.61 0.30
C GLY A 75 1.51 12.32 -1.10
N GLU A 76 2.06 11.28 -1.74
CA GLU A 76 1.64 10.82 -3.06
C GLU A 76 1.94 9.34 -3.25
N TRP A 77 1.22 8.72 -4.20
CA TRP A 77 1.54 7.40 -4.72
C TRP A 77 2.30 7.56 -6.03
N THR A 78 3.51 7.03 -6.12
CA THR A 78 4.32 7.08 -7.35
C THR A 78 4.46 5.69 -7.92
N CYS A 79 4.22 5.52 -9.22
CA CYS A 79 4.50 4.27 -9.90
C CYS A 79 6.02 4.12 -10.13
N SER A 80 6.64 3.08 -9.56
CA SER A 80 8.07 2.80 -9.72
C SER A 80 8.50 2.40 -11.14
N LYS A 81 7.55 2.13 -12.04
CA LYS A 81 7.81 1.73 -13.43
C LYS A 81 7.73 2.88 -14.43
N CYS A 82 6.78 3.80 -14.25
CA CYS A 82 6.56 4.91 -15.20
C CYS A 82 6.64 6.30 -14.57
N ASN A 83 6.84 6.38 -13.25
CA ASN A 83 6.96 7.62 -12.47
C ASN A 83 5.72 8.52 -12.48
N SER A 84 4.55 8.02 -12.92
CA SER A 84 3.28 8.72 -12.72
C SER A 84 2.99 8.85 -11.23
N ASP A 85 2.58 10.06 -10.82
CA ASP A 85 2.24 10.40 -9.45
C ASP A 85 0.72 10.57 -9.30
N TYR A 86 0.18 10.04 -8.22
CA TYR A 86 -1.22 10.13 -7.88
C TYR A 86 -1.36 10.72 -6.50
N CYS A 87 -2.37 11.57 -6.32
CA CYS A 87 -2.71 12.12 -5.02
C CYS A 87 -3.05 10.99 -4.05
N ALA A 88 -2.43 10.99 -2.87
CA ALA A 88 -2.61 9.93 -1.88
C ALA A 88 -4.02 9.89 -1.28
N ALA A 89 -4.75 11.01 -1.31
CA ALA A 89 -6.09 11.14 -0.76
C ALA A 89 -7.19 10.62 -1.72
N ASP A 90 -7.21 11.10 -2.96
CA ASP A 90 -8.30 10.84 -3.92
C ASP A 90 -7.89 9.95 -5.11
N GLY A 91 -6.60 9.63 -5.24
CA GLY A 91 -6.07 8.77 -6.28
C GLY A 91 -5.97 9.42 -7.66
N LYS A 92 -6.27 10.71 -7.82
CA LYS A 92 -6.17 11.41 -9.10
C LYS A 92 -4.72 11.61 -9.52
N GLU A 93 -4.39 11.39 -10.79
CA GLU A 93 -3.03 11.68 -11.30
C GLU A 93 -2.71 13.18 -11.15
N LYS A 94 -1.50 13.48 -10.66
CA LYS A 94 -0.99 14.84 -10.41
C LYS A 94 -0.44 15.49 -11.69
N ILE A 95 -1.17 15.31 -12.79
CA ILE A 95 -0.90 15.94 -14.09
C ILE A 95 -2.18 16.67 -14.51
N ASP A 96 -2.07 17.97 -14.77
CA ASP A 96 -3.20 18.79 -15.21
C ASP A 96 -3.81 18.24 -16.51
N GLY A 97 -5.14 18.10 -16.52
CA GLY A 97 -5.88 17.55 -17.65
C GLY A 97 -5.83 16.03 -17.81
N SER A 98 -5.12 15.30 -16.93
CA SER A 98 -5.16 13.85 -16.94
C SER A 98 -6.55 13.31 -16.57
N LYS A 99 -6.88 12.16 -17.18
CA LYS A 99 -8.08 11.37 -16.89
C LYS A 99 -7.78 10.12 -16.06
N TYR A 100 -6.52 9.88 -15.72
CA TYR A 100 -6.13 8.69 -14.97
C TYR A 100 -6.34 8.90 -13.48
N CYS A 101 -7.02 7.93 -12.86
CA CYS A 101 -7.20 7.84 -11.42
C CYS A 101 -6.90 6.41 -10.96
N LEU A 102 -6.38 6.28 -9.74
CA LEU A 102 -6.30 4.99 -9.08
C LEU A 102 -7.71 4.44 -8.83
N THR A 103 -7.84 3.12 -8.94
CA THR A 103 -9.12 2.44 -8.66
C THR A 103 -9.25 2.20 -7.18
N GLN A 104 -10.35 2.62 -6.57
CA GLN A 104 -10.61 2.36 -5.16
C GLN A 104 -10.64 0.86 -4.86
N TYR A 105 -10.03 0.48 -3.73
CA TYR A 105 -10.08 -0.87 -3.20
C TYR A 105 -11.05 -0.91 -2.02
N ASN A 106 -12.17 -1.60 -2.23
CA ASN A 106 -13.13 -1.83 -1.17
C ASN A 106 -12.57 -2.89 -0.21
N VAL A 107 -11.93 -2.43 0.87
CA VAL A 107 -11.56 -3.31 1.97
C VAL A 107 -12.85 -3.89 2.53
N THR A 108 -13.10 -5.17 2.27
CA THR A 108 -14.22 -5.86 2.89
C THR A 108 -13.79 -6.15 4.32
N THR A 109 -14.08 -5.22 5.23
CA THR A 109 -13.79 -5.40 6.65
C THR A 109 -14.62 -6.58 7.16
N THR A 110 -14.02 -7.76 7.27
CA THR A 110 -14.55 -8.78 8.17
C THR A 110 -14.36 -8.23 9.58
N ASN A 111 -15.37 -7.51 10.08
CA ASN A 111 -15.42 -7.02 11.46
C ASN A 111 -15.37 -8.22 12.41
N THR A 112 -14.19 -8.58 12.92
CA THR A 112 -14.09 -9.33 14.17
C THR A 112 -14.19 -8.34 15.33
N HIS A 113 -15.39 -7.79 15.50
CA HIS A 113 -15.83 -7.35 16.82
C HIS A 113 -16.52 -8.56 17.45
N ASN A 114 -15.94 -9.09 18.53
CA ASN A 114 -16.63 -10.05 19.39
C ASN A 114 -17.87 -9.36 19.99
N SER A 115 -18.99 -9.48 19.29
CA SER A 115 -20.31 -9.52 19.89
C SER A 115 -20.92 -10.86 19.50
N THR A 116 -21.23 -11.63 20.52
CA THR A 116 -21.60 -13.05 20.51
C THR A 116 -22.62 -13.44 19.43
N GLN A 117 -22.30 -14.55 18.76
CA GLN A 117 -23.11 -15.45 17.90
C GLN A 117 -23.17 -15.18 16.38
N ASN A 118 -22.25 -15.82 15.62
CA ASN A 118 -22.54 -17.05 14.85
C ASN A 118 -21.29 -17.53 14.07
N ASN A 119 -20.56 -18.49 14.63
CA ASN A 119 -19.36 -19.13 14.07
C ASN A 119 -19.72 -20.19 13.04
N THR A 120 -19.77 -19.85 11.73
CA THR A 120 -19.80 -20.92 10.70
C THR A 120 -19.00 -20.63 9.43
N THR A 121 -18.70 -19.38 9.06
CA THR A 121 -18.11 -19.11 7.73
C THR A 121 -16.58 -19.03 7.71
N GLN A 122 -15.90 -18.71 8.82
CA GLN A 122 -14.44 -18.56 8.84
C GLN A 122 -13.68 -19.91 8.80
N ASN A 123 -14.27 -20.98 9.34
CA ASN A 123 -13.63 -22.29 9.33
C ASN A 123 -13.59 -22.90 7.92
N GLN A 124 -14.48 -22.48 7.00
CA GLN A 124 -14.49 -23.06 5.65
C GLN A 124 -13.35 -22.51 4.78
N THR A 125 -13.01 -21.22 4.88
CA THR A 125 -11.97 -20.61 4.04
C THR A 125 -10.56 -21.05 4.46
N LEU A 126 -10.30 -21.18 5.78
CA LEU A 126 -9.01 -21.68 6.27
C LEU A 126 -8.81 -23.15 5.91
N ILE A 127 -9.83 -23.99 6.13
CA ILE A 127 -9.80 -25.42 5.77
C ILE A 127 -9.64 -25.58 4.25
N GLN A 128 -10.27 -24.74 3.43
CA GLN A 128 -10.09 -24.76 1.96
C GLN A 128 -8.67 -24.35 1.54
N SER A 129 -8.08 -23.33 2.17
CA SER A 129 -6.71 -22.92 1.86
C SER A 129 -5.67 -23.97 2.30
N GLU A 130 -5.86 -24.62 3.46
CA GLU A 130 -5.02 -25.74 3.91
C GLU A 130 -5.22 -26.98 3.04
N ALA A 131 -6.46 -27.30 2.63
CA ALA A 131 -6.75 -28.41 1.73
C ALA A 131 -6.12 -28.17 0.34
N MET A 132 -6.16 -26.94 -0.18
CA MET A 132 -5.48 -26.58 -1.42
C MET A 132 -3.96 -26.69 -1.29
N LEU A 133 -3.37 -26.23 -0.18
CA LEU A 133 -1.92 -26.33 0.03
C LEU A 133 -1.46 -27.79 0.17
N LYS A 134 -2.21 -28.62 0.90
CA LYS A 134 -1.94 -30.05 1.06
C LYS A 134 -2.07 -30.79 -0.28
N THR A 135 -3.10 -30.46 -1.06
CA THR A 135 -3.30 -31.06 -2.40
C THR A 135 -2.16 -30.66 -3.34
N PHE A 136 -1.78 -29.38 -3.37
CA PHE A 136 -0.67 -28.90 -4.19
C PHE A 136 0.66 -29.57 -3.82
N HIS A 137 0.95 -29.71 -2.52
CA HIS A 137 2.14 -30.40 -2.06
C HIS A 137 2.16 -31.88 -2.49
N GLN A 138 1.02 -32.58 -2.35
CA GLN A 138 0.89 -33.98 -2.76
C GLN A 138 1.08 -34.16 -4.27
N THR A 139 0.50 -33.28 -5.10
CA THR A 139 0.70 -33.31 -6.55
C THR A 139 2.17 -33.08 -6.92
N ILE A 140 2.88 -32.17 -6.25
CA ILE A 140 4.32 -31.97 -6.47
C ILE A 140 5.11 -33.23 -6.12
N LEU A 141 4.81 -33.89 -4.99
CA LEU A 141 5.49 -35.13 -4.60
C LEU A 141 5.26 -36.26 -5.61
N GLU A 142 4.05 -36.41 -6.14
CA GLU A 142 3.73 -37.40 -7.18
C GLU A 142 4.46 -37.11 -8.49
N GLN A 143 4.53 -35.85 -8.92
CA GLN A 143 5.28 -35.45 -10.13
C GLN A 143 6.79 -35.66 -9.95
N LEU A 144 7.34 -35.35 -8.77
CA LEU A 144 8.75 -35.61 -8.43
C LEU A 144 9.06 -37.12 -8.35
N ALA A 145 8.14 -37.93 -7.83
CA ALA A 145 8.28 -39.39 -7.81
C ALA A 145 8.26 -39.99 -9.22
N LEU A 146 7.46 -39.45 -10.15
CA LEU A 146 7.49 -39.85 -11.56
C LEU A 146 8.79 -39.43 -12.26
N LEU A 147 9.34 -38.25 -11.94
CA LEU A 147 10.64 -37.80 -12.44
C LEU A 147 11.79 -38.68 -11.93
N ASN A 148 11.77 -39.04 -10.65
CA ASN A 148 12.82 -39.87 -10.02
C ASN A 148 12.64 -41.37 -10.31
N GLY A 149 11.41 -41.84 -10.55
CA GLY A 149 11.10 -43.22 -10.93
C GLY A 149 11.44 -43.53 -12.39
N LYS A 150 11.40 -42.53 -13.28
CA LYS A 150 11.87 -42.66 -14.67
C LYS A 150 13.40 -42.77 -14.81
N ALA A 151 14.16 -42.55 -13.74
CA ALA A 151 15.62 -42.68 -13.75
C ALA A 151 16.13 -44.10 -13.43
N PHE A 152 15.26 -45.11 -13.28
CA PHE A 152 15.67 -46.49 -12.94
C PHE A 152 15.28 -47.57 -13.97
N TYR A 153 14.89 -47.16 -15.18
CA TYR A 153 14.79 -48.07 -16.33
C TYR A 153 15.20 -47.34 -17.59
N GLU A 154 16.51 -47.25 -17.82
CA GLU A 154 17.16 -47.39 -19.11
C GLU A 154 18.69 -47.41 -18.86
N TRP A 155 19.33 -48.43 -19.44
CA TRP A 155 20.74 -48.88 -19.38
C TRP A 155 21.16 -49.68 -18.13
#